data_AF-A0A2G9H5U8-F1
#
_entry.id   AF-A0A2G9H5U8-F1
#
_cell.length_a   1.000
_cell.length_b   1.000
_cell.length_c   1.000
_cell.angle_alpha   90.00
_cell.angle_beta   90.00
_cell.angle_gamma   90.00
#
_symmetry.space_group_name_H-M   'P 1'
#
loop_
_entity.id
_entity.type
_entity.pdbx_description
1 polymer ?
#
loop_
_entity_poly.entity_id
_entity_poly.type
_entity_poly.pdbx_seq_one_letter_code
_entity_poly.pdbx_strand_id
1 'polypeptide(L)'
;MVQKFLESEFVVMLFHYDGVVDEWKNFEWSSSVIHVSVDNQTKWWFAKRFLHPDIVAEYDYIFLWDEDLGVENFHPQRYLSIVKDEGFEISQPALEIGESEVHHLITARWQRSKVHRRTYKHDGKGVQCEDKSSGPPCTGWIEVMAPVFSKAAWRCVWYMIQNDLIHAWGLDMRLGYCAQGDRTKNIGVVDAEYVVHYGLPTLGEPDKAPSASGGDTSQQKKEPSQTTAIDKRIEVRRQSYNEYKVFKRRWKKATESDECWTDPYPDEQLKQGAVWPLM
;
A
#
# COMPACT_ATOMS: atom_id res chain seq x y z
N MET A 1 7.18 8.94 12.19
CA MET A 1 7.36 8.91 10.72
C MET A 1 7.98 10.18 10.16
N VAL A 2 7.29 11.31 10.18
CA VAL A 2 7.68 12.55 9.46
C VAL A 2 9.10 13.03 9.75
N GLN A 3 9.50 13.11 11.02
CA GLN A 3 10.85 13.59 11.41
C GLN A 3 11.97 12.78 10.76
N LYS A 4 11.86 11.44 10.70
CA LYS A 4 12.88 10.59 10.08
C LYS A 4 13.11 10.90 8.60
N PHE A 5 12.04 11.25 7.88
CA PHE A 5 12.13 11.62 6.47
C PHE A 5 12.72 13.03 6.30
N LEU A 6 12.29 13.99 7.12
CA LEU A 6 12.86 15.36 7.09
C LEU A 6 14.36 15.37 7.42
N GLU A 7 14.79 14.60 8.41
CA GLU A 7 16.21 14.43 8.77
C GLU A 7 17.04 13.76 7.66
N SER A 8 16.37 13.10 6.71
CA SER A 8 16.97 12.36 5.60
C SER A 8 16.92 13.12 4.26
N GLU A 9 16.66 14.44 4.29
CA GLU A 9 16.54 15.32 3.11
C GLU A 9 15.35 14.99 2.17
N PHE A 10 14.26 14.45 2.73
CA PHE A 10 13.02 14.26 1.98
C PHE A 10 12.08 15.44 2.12
N VAL A 11 11.36 15.74 1.04
CA VAL A 11 10.16 16.57 1.10
C VAL A 11 8.98 15.69 1.50
N VAL A 12 8.26 16.09 2.54
CA VAL A 12 7.10 15.36 3.04
C VAL A 12 5.83 16.11 2.65
N MET A 13 4.85 15.34 2.14
CA MET A 13 3.50 15.82 1.86
C MET A 13 2.51 14.98 2.68
N LEU A 14 1.70 15.65 3.50
CA LEU A 14 0.65 15.03 4.32
C LEU A 14 -0.70 15.20 3.65
N PHE A 15 -1.42 14.08 3.51
CA PHE A 15 -2.78 14.03 3.00
C PHE A 15 -3.78 13.99 4.16
N HIS A 16 -4.52 15.07 4.36
CA HIS A 16 -5.53 15.19 5.42
C HIS A 16 -6.89 14.83 4.84
N TYR A 17 -7.45 13.71 5.29
CA TYR A 17 -8.75 13.19 4.82
C TYR A 17 -9.93 13.70 5.66
N ASP A 18 -9.68 14.35 6.79
CA ASP A 18 -10.66 14.77 7.80
C ASP A 18 -10.86 16.30 7.85
N GLY A 19 -10.10 17.05 7.04
CA GLY A 19 -10.14 18.52 7.07
C GLY A 19 -9.31 19.14 8.20
N VAL A 20 -8.75 18.34 9.11
CA VAL A 20 -8.15 18.82 10.37
C VAL A 20 -6.66 19.09 10.19
N VAL A 21 -6.33 20.27 9.68
CA VAL A 21 -4.93 20.69 9.47
C VAL A 21 -4.34 21.40 10.68
N ASP A 22 -5.14 22.19 11.40
CA ASP A 22 -4.65 23.11 12.43
C ASP A 22 -4.08 22.40 13.66
N GLU A 23 -4.54 21.20 13.99
CA GLU A 23 -4.02 20.42 15.13
C GLU A 23 -2.56 20.02 14.94
N TRP A 24 -2.12 19.87 13.69
CA TRP A 24 -0.73 19.56 13.36
C TRP A 24 0.22 20.73 13.64
N LYS A 25 -0.27 21.96 13.83
CA LYS A 25 0.58 23.12 14.17
C LYS A 25 1.28 22.98 15.53
N ASN A 26 0.82 22.06 16.37
CA ASN A 26 1.47 21.74 17.64
C ASN A 26 2.82 21.03 17.47
N PHE A 27 3.11 20.48 16.28
CA PHE A 27 4.40 19.86 15.98
C PHE A 27 5.35 20.86 15.32
N GLU A 28 6.58 20.98 15.85
CA GLU A 28 7.58 21.93 15.35
C GLU A 28 7.88 21.74 13.85
N TRP A 29 7.91 20.48 13.39
CA TRP A 29 8.19 20.12 12.00
C TRP A 29 7.05 20.43 11.02
N SER A 30 5.84 20.76 11.52
CA SER A 30 4.63 20.95 10.70
C SER A 30 4.79 22.05 9.66
N SER A 31 5.47 23.13 10.02
CA SER A 31 5.78 24.23 9.09
C SER A 31 6.76 23.85 7.96
N SER A 32 7.43 22.71 8.07
CA SER A 32 8.43 22.22 7.11
C SER A 32 7.89 21.20 6.11
N VAL A 33 6.59 20.88 6.16
CA VAL A 33 5.96 19.90 5.26
C VAL A 33 4.83 20.52 4.44
N ILE A 34 4.44 19.86 3.35
CA ILE A 34 3.32 20.28 2.53
C ILE A 34 2.04 19.63 3.07
N HIS A 35 1.04 20.44 3.41
CA HIS A 35 -0.27 19.94 3.83
C HIS A 35 -1.26 20.05 2.67
N VAL A 36 -1.92 18.94 2.33
CA VAL A 36 -3.01 18.92 1.35
C VAL A 36 -4.23 18.32 2.03
N SER A 37 -5.32 19.10 2.11
CA SER A 37 -6.52 18.70 2.84
C SER A 37 -7.74 18.71 1.93
N VAL A 38 -8.41 17.56 1.85
CA VAL A 38 -9.70 17.39 1.17
C VAL A 38 -10.51 16.33 1.90
N ASP A 39 -11.69 16.73 2.37
CA ASP A 39 -12.56 15.87 3.17
C ASP A 39 -12.97 14.59 2.44
N ASN A 40 -12.95 13.48 3.19
CA ASN A 40 -13.41 12.15 2.78
C ASN A 40 -12.72 11.62 1.50
N GLN A 41 -11.45 11.97 1.29
CA GLN A 41 -10.63 11.41 0.20
C GLN A 41 -9.55 10.47 0.74
N THR A 42 -9.09 9.57 -0.11
CA THR A 42 -8.13 8.53 0.23
C THR A 42 -6.74 8.79 -0.37
N LYS A 43 -5.73 8.10 0.15
CA LYS A 43 -4.33 8.17 -0.31
C LYS A 43 -4.17 8.23 -1.83
N TRP A 44 -4.80 7.30 -2.55
CA TRP A 44 -4.65 7.22 -4.01
C TRP A 44 -5.40 8.32 -4.77
N TRP A 45 -6.49 8.83 -4.21
CA TRP A 45 -7.18 10.00 -4.75
C TRP A 45 -6.29 11.25 -4.71
N PHE A 46 -5.59 11.47 -3.58
CA PHE A 46 -4.62 12.54 -3.43
C PHE A 46 -3.43 12.35 -4.36
N ALA A 47 -2.83 11.15 -4.37
CA ALA A 47 -1.69 10.84 -5.21
C ALA A 47 -1.98 11.12 -6.70
N LYS A 48 -3.17 10.74 -7.18
CA LYS A 48 -3.57 11.01 -8.57
C LYS A 48 -3.63 12.50 -8.91
N ARG A 49 -3.94 13.37 -7.94
CA ARG A 49 -4.16 14.82 -8.16
C ARG A 49 -2.92 15.67 -7.88
N PHE A 50 -2.14 15.31 -6.87
CA PHE A 50 -1.06 16.15 -6.36
C PHE A 50 0.34 15.60 -6.68
N LEU A 51 0.46 14.34 -7.08
CA LEU A 51 1.73 13.71 -7.44
C LEU A 51 1.81 13.42 -8.95
N HIS A 52 1.37 14.37 -9.79
CA HIS A 52 1.54 14.26 -11.24
C HIS A 52 3.03 14.09 -11.59
N PRO A 53 3.43 13.24 -12.56
CA PRO A 53 4.84 12.96 -12.86
C PRO A 53 5.68 14.21 -13.15
N ASP A 54 5.07 15.23 -13.73
CA ASP A 54 5.74 16.51 -14.02
C ASP A 54 5.87 17.42 -12.79
N ILE A 55 5.02 17.26 -11.77
CA ILE A 55 5.13 17.96 -10.47
C ILE A 55 6.25 17.35 -9.63
N VAL A 56 6.35 16.01 -9.63
CA VAL A 56 7.34 15.27 -8.85
C VAL A 56 8.61 14.94 -9.66
N ALA A 57 8.82 15.62 -10.79
CA ALA A 57 9.92 15.33 -11.70
C ALA A 57 11.31 15.54 -11.06
N GLU A 58 11.45 16.40 -10.06
CA GLU A 58 12.73 16.65 -9.40
C GLU A 58 13.11 15.58 -8.37
N TYR A 59 12.24 14.59 -8.11
CA TYR A 59 12.49 13.54 -7.13
C TYR A 59 12.80 12.20 -7.79
N ASP A 60 13.84 11.52 -7.32
CA ASP A 60 14.26 10.21 -7.84
C ASP A 60 13.34 9.07 -7.38
N TYR A 61 12.78 9.19 -6.18
CA TYR A 61 11.94 8.18 -5.54
C TYR A 61 10.74 8.81 -4.85
N ILE A 62 9.62 8.09 -4.87
CA ILE A 62 8.34 8.53 -4.34
C ILE A 62 7.83 7.48 -3.36
N PHE A 63 7.67 7.89 -2.12
CA PHE A 63 7.12 7.09 -1.03
C PHE A 63 5.63 7.44 -0.91
N LEU A 64 4.76 6.45 -1.07
CA LEU A 64 3.31 6.66 -0.98
C LEU A 64 2.71 5.77 0.11
N TRP A 65 2.89 6.18 1.36
CA TRP A 65 2.67 5.36 2.53
C TRP A 65 1.33 5.65 3.22
N ASP A 66 0.75 4.63 3.85
CA ASP A 66 -0.33 4.79 4.82
C ASP A 66 0.21 5.39 6.12
N GLU A 67 -0.67 6.03 6.89
CA GLU A 67 -0.36 6.76 8.12
C GLU A 67 -0.07 5.88 9.33
N ASP A 68 -0.50 4.61 9.30
CA ASP A 68 -0.45 3.66 10.42
C ASP A 68 0.79 2.75 10.40
N LEU A 69 1.91 3.28 9.89
CA LEU A 69 3.20 2.58 9.86
C LEU A 69 4.15 3.08 10.96
N GLY A 70 4.59 2.15 11.81
CA GLY A 70 5.70 2.31 12.74
C GLY A 70 7.05 2.25 12.02
N VAL A 71 7.92 3.24 12.25
CA VAL A 71 9.19 3.42 11.50
C VAL A 71 10.42 3.37 12.39
N GLU A 72 10.31 2.81 13.59
CA GLU A 72 11.36 2.76 14.62
C GLU A 72 12.63 2.12 14.04
N ASN A 73 12.46 1.02 13.30
CA ASN A 73 13.52 0.22 12.70
C ASN A 73 13.85 0.59 11.24
N PHE A 74 13.30 1.70 10.75
CA PHE A 74 13.47 2.15 9.37
C PHE A 74 14.32 3.43 9.29
N HIS A 75 15.22 3.48 8.31
CA HIS A 75 15.99 4.67 7.96
C HIS A 75 15.94 4.93 6.45
N PRO A 76 15.35 6.06 6.00
CA PRO A 76 15.10 6.33 4.58
C PRO A 76 16.34 6.25 3.68
N GLN A 77 17.46 6.86 4.10
CA GLN A 77 18.70 6.85 3.29
C GLN A 77 19.32 5.46 3.14
N ARG A 78 19.34 4.65 4.21
CA ARG A 78 19.84 3.27 4.15
C ARG A 78 18.94 2.42 3.28
N TYR A 79 17.62 2.56 3.43
CA TYR A 79 16.65 1.89 2.56
C TYR A 79 16.89 2.22 1.09
N LEU A 80 16.99 3.52 0.73
CA LEU A 80 17.24 3.92 -0.65
C LEU A 80 18.59 3.46 -1.19
N SER A 81 19.63 3.40 -0.36
CA SER A 81 20.92 2.81 -0.77
C SER A 81 20.72 1.36 -1.23
N ILE A 82 19.95 0.57 -0.48
CA ILE A 82 19.66 -0.83 -0.82
C ILE A 82 18.83 -0.92 -2.10
N VAL A 83 17.78 -0.11 -2.21
CA VAL A 83 16.91 -0.05 -3.41
C VAL A 83 17.73 0.25 -4.66
N LYS A 84 18.65 1.22 -4.58
CA LYS A 84 19.56 1.60 -5.68
C LYS A 84 20.54 0.47 -6.02
N ASP A 85 21.18 -0.14 -5.02
CA ASP A 85 22.12 -1.26 -5.21
C ASP A 85 21.45 -2.47 -5.89
N GLU A 86 20.21 -2.75 -5.51
CA GLU A 86 19.44 -3.90 -5.99
C GLU A 86 18.74 -3.64 -7.34
N GLY A 87 18.77 -2.40 -7.83
CA GLY A 87 18.09 -2.00 -9.07
C GLY A 87 16.57 -2.06 -8.97
N PHE A 88 16.01 -1.80 -7.80
CA PHE A 88 14.56 -1.81 -7.61
C PHE A 88 13.90 -0.54 -8.16
N GLU A 89 12.91 -0.77 -9.01
CA GLU A 89 12.05 0.26 -9.59
C GLU A 89 10.77 0.43 -8.76
N ILE A 90 10.32 -0.66 -8.13
CA ILE A 90 9.21 -0.68 -7.19
C ILE A 90 9.64 -1.50 -5.98
N SER A 91 9.47 -0.98 -4.78
CA SER A 91 9.86 -1.67 -3.56
C SER A 91 8.98 -1.31 -2.39
N GLN A 92 9.12 -2.04 -1.29
CA GLN A 92 8.58 -1.64 0.01
C GLN A 92 9.53 -2.10 1.13
N PRO A 93 9.50 -1.48 2.31
CA PRO A 93 10.11 -2.08 3.50
C PRO A 93 9.38 -3.38 3.86
N ALA A 94 10.09 -4.31 4.49
CA ALA A 94 9.46 -5.51 5.03
C ALA A 94 8.61 -5.19 6.27
N LEU A 95 7.62 -6.05 6.56
CA LEU A 95 6.76 -5.96 7.73
C LEU A 95 7.28 -6.89 8.84
N GLU A 96 7.47 -6.36 10.05
CA GLU A 96 7.90 -7.17 11.20
C GLU A 96 6.84 -8.20 11.59
N ILE A 97 7.27 -9.46 11.71
CA ILE A 97 6.35 -10.58 11.99
C ILE A 97 5.98 -10.58 13.46
N GLY A 98 4.68 -10.70 13.75
CA GLY A 98 4.15 -10.74 15.12
C GLY A 98 3.79 -9.36 15.68
N GLU A 99 4.27 -8.28 15.04
CA GLU A 99 3.88 -6.90 15.37
C GLU A 99 3.00 -6.28 14.28
N SER A 100 3.13 -6.73 13.03
CA SER A 100 2.36 -6.18 11.90
C SER A 100 1.13 -7.00 11.55
N GLU A 101 0.08 -6.35 11.04
CA GLU A 101 -0.97 -7.01 10.25
C GLU A 101 -0.41 -7.38 8.87
N VAL A 102 -0.10 -8.66 8.66
CA VAL A 102 0.48 -9.19 7.42
C VAL A 102 -0.58 -9.96 6.63
N HIS A 103 -0.99 -9.42 5.48
CA HIS A 103 -1.96 -10.06 4.58
C HIS A 103 -1.31 -11.05 3.59
N HIS A 104 -0.10 -10.73 3.11
CA HIS A 104 0.61 -11.52 2.11
C HIS A 104 2.02 -11.87 2.59
N LEU A 105 2.38 -13.16 2.59
CA LEU A 105 3.67 -13.65 3.11
C LEU A 105 4.91 -13.07 2.41
N ILE A 106 4.77 -12.48 1.22
CA ILE A 106 5.86 -11.78 0.54
C ILE A 106 6.18 -10.42 1.17
N THR A 107 5.30 -9.83 1.98
CA THR A 107 5.60 -8.57 2.66
C THR A 107 6.33 -8.78 3.99
N ALA A 108 6.29 -10.00 4.51
CA ALA A 108 6.86 -10.34 5.81
C ALA A 108 8.40 -10.29 5.81
N ARG A 109 8.98 -9.78 6.90
CA ARG A 109 10.43 -9.66 7.07
C ARG A 109 11.14 -11.00 7.20
N TRP A 110 12.24 -11.12 6.46
CA TRP A 110 13.16 -12.24 6.55
C TRP A 110 14.42 -11.83 7.32
N GLN A 111 14.51 -12.21 8.60
CA GLN A 111 15.55 -11.73 9.54
C GLN A 111 17.00 -11.94 9.09
N ARG A 112 17.28 -12.91 8.20
CA ARG A 112 18.63 -13.25 7.73
C ARG A 112 18.86 -12.85 6.27
N SER A 113 18.03 -11.97 5.74
CA SER A 113 18.16 -11.45 4.39
C SER A 113 18.35 -9.93 4.40
N LYS A 114 18.98 -9.41 3.35
CA LYS A 114 19.01 -7.96 3.07
C LYS A 114 17.73 -7.54 2.35
N VAL A 115 17.31 -8.35 1.38
CA VAL A 115 16.12 -8.17 0.55
C VAL A 115 15.57 -9.52 0.12
N HIS A 116 14.32 -9.57 -0.30
CA HIS A 116 13.78 -10.71 -1.04
C HIS A 116 12.82 -10.24 -2.15
N ARG A 117 12.67 -11.07 -3.18
CA ARG A 117 11.84 -10.79 -4.37
C ARG A 117 10.71 -11.80 -4.54
N ARG A 118 10.64 -12.78 -3.63
CA ARG A 118 9.73 -13.92 -3.72
C ARG A 118 9.33 -14.47 -2.36
N THR A 119 8.19 -15.14 -2.34
CA THR A 119 7.77 -15.98 -1.22
C THR A 119 7.40 -17.39 -1.67
N TYR A 120 7.25 -18.29 -0.70
CA TYR A 120 6.82 -19.67 -0.91
C TYR A 120 5.62 -19.97 -0.02
N LYS A 121 4.64 -20.68 -0.56
CA LYS A 121 3.40 -21.01 0.15
C LYS A 121 2.88 -22.35 -0.34
N HIS A 122 2.77 -23.30 0.59
CA HIS A 122 2.40 -24.69 0.34
C HIS A 122 1.25 -25.19 1.23
N ASP A 123 0.54 -24.28 1.91
CA ASP A 123 -0.49 -24.62 2.90
C ASP A 123 -1.85 -25.03 2.28
N GLY A 124 -1.96 -25.04 0.95
CA GLY A 124 -3.18 -25.37 0.22
C GLY A 124 -4.30 -24.32 0.30
N LYS A 125 -4.08 -23.17 0.95
CA LYS A 125 -5.07 -22.09 1.09
C LYS A 125 -4.69 -20.86 0.26
N GLY A 126 -5.54 -20.48 -0.68
CA GLY A 126 -5.28 -19.36 -1.59
C GLY A 126 -4.20 -19.67 -2.64
N VAL A 127 -3.56 -18.64 -3.20
CA VAL A 127 -2.54 -18.80 -4.25
C VAL A 127 -1.31 -19.53 -3.70
N GLN A 128 -0.94 -20.64 -4.36
CA GLN A 128 0.27 -21.40 -4.02
C GLN A 128 1.49 -20.77 -4.70
N CYS A 129 2.58 -20.64 -3.95
CA CYS A 129 3.81 -20.05 -4.44
C CYS A 129 4.90 -21.12 -4.50
N GLU A 130 5.21 -21.54 -5.72
CA GLU A 130 6.19 -22.57 -6.07
C GLU A 130 7.30 -21.96 -6.92
N ASP A 131 8.35 -22.71 -7.25
CA ASP A 131 9.47 -22.24 -8.09
C ASP A 131 9.06 -21.72 -9.46
N LYS A 132 7.99 -22.26 -10.04
CA LYS A 132 7.45 -21.80 -11.32
C LYS A 132 6.59 -20.54 -11.22
N SER A 133 6.29 -20.04 -10.02
CA SER A 133 5.42 -18.88 -9.82
C SER A 133 6.16 -17.57 -10.12
N SER A 134 5.91 -17.00 -11.30
CA SER A 134 6.53 -15.76 -11.81
C SER A 134 5.62 -14.52 -11.72
N GLY A 135 4.53 -14.60 -10.96
CA GLY A 135 3.57 -13.50 -10.81
C GLY A 135 3.08 -13.24 -9.40
N PRO A 136 2.34 -12.13 -9.23
CA PRO A 136 1.69 -11.76 -7.99
C PRO A 136 0.79 -12.86 -7.41
N PRO A 137 0.74 -13.01 -6.07
CA PRO A 137 1.54 -12.31 -5.06
C PRO A 137 2.89 -13.01 -4.78
N CYS A 138 3.31 -14.00 -5.58
CA CYS A 138 4.46 -14.86 -5.27
C CYS A 138 5.81 -14.22 -5.61
N THR A 139 5.87 -13.44 -6.68
CA THR A 139 7.04 -12.70 -7.16
C THR A 139 6.59 -11.40 -7.82
N GLY A 140 7.50 -10.43 -7.88
CA GLY A 140 7.28 -9.16 -8.60
C GLY A 140 6.08 -8.38 -8.09
N TRP A 141 5.89 -8.37 -6.78
CA TRP A 141 4.72 -7.81 -6.11
C TRP A 141 5.11 -7.17 -4.78
N ILE A 142 4.44 -6.08 -4.46
CA ILE A 142 4.45 -5.38 -3.17
C ILE A 142 3.00 -5.01 -2.83
N GLU A 143 2.74 -4.70 -1.57
CA GLU A 143 1.41 -4.27 -1.15
C GLU A 143 1.26 -2.75 -1.34
N VAL A 144 0.03 -2.29 -1.57
CA VAL A 144 -0.26 -0.86 -1.79
C VAL A 144 -0.09 0.02 -0.54
N MET A 145 0.20 -0.55 0.64
CA MET A 145 0.28 0.17 1.91
C MET A 145 1.53 1.05 2.07
N ALA A 146 2.71 0.50 1.74
CA ALA A 146 4.01 1.15 1.91
C ALA A 146 4.87 1.13 0.63
N PRO A 147 4.29 1.37 -0.57
CA PRO A 147 5.04 1.33 -1.80
C PRO A 147 6.04 2.48 -1.89
N VAL A 148 7.16 2.17 -2.52
CA VAL A 148 8.18 3.11 -2.97
C VAL A 148 8.40 2.88 -4.46
N PHE A 149 8.34 3.96 -5.23
CA PHE A 149 8.50 3.92 -6.67
C PHE A 149 9.71 4.75 -7.06
N SER A 150 10.50 4.28 -8.03
CA SER A 150 11.38 5.16 -8.78
C SER A 150 10.57 6.19 -9.56
N LYS A 151 11.22 7.27 -10.00
CA LYS A 151 10.62 8.26 -10.90
C LYS A 151 10.01 7.63 -12.16
N ALA A 152 10.70 6.65 -12.77
CA ALA A 152 10.23 5.99 -13.98
C ALA A 152 9.01 5.09 -13.71
N ALA A 153 9.08 4.28 -12.65
CA ALA A 153 7.96 3.44 -12.24
C ALA A 153 6.74 4.28 -11.86
N TRP A 154 6.93 5.35 -11.08
CA TRP A 154 5.83 6.24 -10.70
C TRP A 154 5.16 6.88 -11.91
N ARG A 155 5.92 7.34 -12.92
CA ARG A 155 5.31 7.88 -14.14
C ARG A 155 4.36 6.88 -14.79
N CYS A 156 4.79 5.61 -14.91
CA CYS A 156 3.93 4.54 -15.41
C CYS A 156 2.71 4.29 -14.51
N VAL A 157 2.92 4.15 -13.19
CA VAL A 157 1.84 3.88 -12.22
C VAL A 157 0.82 5.01 -12.19
N TRP A 158 1.27 6.27 -12.28
CA TRP A 158 0.38 7.42 -12.29
C TRP A 158 -0.58 7.40 -13.48
N TYR A 159 -0.11 7.05 -14.68
CA TYR A 159 -0.97 6.88 -15.86
C TYR A 159 -1.84 5.62 -15.79
N MET A 160 -1.45 4.60 -15.02
CA MET A 160 -2.27 3.42 -14.75
C MET A 160 -3.45 3.74 -13.82
N ILE A 161 -3.25 4.62 -12.82
CA ILE A 161 -4.29 5.02 -11.86
C ILE A 161 -5.37 5.84 -12.57
N GLN A 162 -6.62 5.44 -12.35
CA GLN A 162 -7.80 6.10 -12.90
C GLN A 162 -8.25 7.25 -12.00
N ASN A 163 -8.82 8.31 -12.58
CA ASN A 163 -9.24 9.50 -11.83
C ASN A 163 -10.35 9.24 -10.79
N ASP A 164 -11.12 8.18 -11.01
CA ASP A 164 -12.20 7.69 -10.15
C ASP A 164 -11.76 6.54 -9.22
N LEU A 165 -10.46 6.21 -9.19
CA LEU A 165 -9.91 5.23 -8.24
C LEU A 165 -9.75 5.89 -6.88
N ILE A 166 -10.37 5.31 -5.85
CA ILE A 166 -10.35 5.83 -4.49
C ILE A 166 -9.49 4.90 -3.62
N HIS A 167 -9.86 3.63 -3.49
CA HIS A 167 -9.16 2.72 -2.55
C HIS A 167 -7.91 2.07 -3.16
N ALA A 168 -7.88 1.93 -4.48
CA ALA A 168 -6.85 1.24 -5.25
C ALA A 168 -6.58 -0.23 -4.84
N TRP A 169 -7.51 -0.85 -4.12
CA TRP A 169 -7.41 -2.27 -3.78
C TRP A 169 -7.31 -3.12 -5.06
N GLY A 170 -6.33 -4.02 -5.11
CA GLY A 170 -6.03 -4.84 -6.28
C GLY A 170 -5.18 -4.16 -7.37
N LEU A 171 -4.80 -2.88 -7.21
CA LEU A 171 -3.85 -2.20 -8.11
C LEU A 171 -2.44 -2.82 -8.01
N ASP A 172 -2.04 -3.25 -6.81
CA ASP A 172 -0.82 -4.01 -6.52
C ASP A 172 -0.63 -5.23 -7.43
N MET A 173 -1.71 -5.91 -7.82
CA MET A 173 -1.68 -7.02 -8.79
C MET A 173 -1.29 -6.61 -10.22
N ARG A 174 -1.19 -5.31 -10.49
CA ARG A 174 -0.78 -4.73 -11.79
C ARG A 174 0.43 -3.80 -11.71
N LEU A 175 0.89 -3.41 -10.52
CA LEU A 175 2.10 -2.57 -10.38
C LEU A 175 3.33 -3.17 -11.06
N GLY A 176 3.41 -4.50 -11.15
CA GLY A 176 4.44 -5.23 -11.89
C GLY A 176 4.64 -4.76 -13.35
N TYR A 177 3.59 -4.26 -14.01
CA TYR A 177 3.67 -3.70 -15.38
C TYR A 177 4.48 -2.41 -15.47
N CYS A 178 4.77 -1.77 -14.34
CA CYS A 178 5.59 -0.57 -14.25
C CYS A 178 7.02 -0.81 -13.74
N ALA A 179 7.46 -2.07 -13.66
CA ALA A 179 8.77 -2.46 -13.14
C ALA A 179 9.97 -2.07 -14.02
N GLN A 180 9.76 -1.37 -15.14
CA GLN A 180 10.80 -1.02 -16.13
C GLN A 180 11.66 -2.21 -16.58
N GLY A 181 11.05 -3.39 -16.74
CA GLY A 181 11.78 -4.60 -17.11
C GLY A 181 11.16 -5.85 -16.51
N ASP A 182 12.00 -6.78 -16.05
CA ASP A 182 11.55 -8.02 -15.43
C ASP A 182 11.05 -7.75 -14.00
N ARG A 183 9.73 -7.85 -13.77
CA ARG A 183 9.14 -7.63 -12.45
C ARG A 183 9.70 -8.55 -11.37
N THR A 184 10.19 -9.73 -11.72
CA THR A 184 10.76 -10.68 -10.75
C THR A 184 12.13 -10.24 -10.23
N LYS A 185 12.77 -9.28 -10.90
CA LYS A 185 14.08 -8.72 -10.56
C LYS A 185 13.99 -7.30 -10.03
N ASN A 186 13.19 -6.47 -10.68
CA ASN A 186 13.13 -5.03 -10.43
C ASN A 186 12.11 -4.65 -9.33
N ILE A 187 11.40 -5.64 -8.78
CA ILE A 187 10.52 -5.44 -7.63
C ILE A 187 10.96 -6.31 -6.46
N GLY A 188 11.01 -5.73 -5.26
CA GLY A 188 11.34 -6.49 -4.07
C GLY A 188 11.04 -5.79 -2.76
N VAL A 189 11.22 -6.56 -1.69
CA VAL A 189 11.00 -6.16 -0.31
C VAL A 189 12.35 -6.05 0.39
N VAL A 190 12.56 -4.95 1.11
CA VAL A 190 13.82 -4.69 1.83
C VAL A 190 13.69 -5.15 3.28
N ASP A 191 14.38 -6.23 3.62
CA ASP A 191 14.31 -6.87 4.95
C ASP A 191 15.16 -6.17 6.01
N ALA A 192 16.26 -5.56 5.57
CA ALA A 192 17.20 -4.87 6.45
C ALA A 192 16.64 -3.56 7.02
N GLU A 193 15.66 -2.96 6.35
CA GLU A 193 15.01 -1.70 6.72
C GLU A 193 13.50 -1.93 6.70
N TYR A 194 12.93 -2.17 7.88
CA TYR A 194 11.60 -2.72 8.04
C TYR A 194 10.72 -1.83 8.91
N VAL A 195 9.40 -2.01 8.78
CA VAL A 195 8.37 -1.22 9.45
C VAL A 195 7.38 -2.14 10.17
N VAL A 196 6.56 -1.54 11.02
CA VAL A 196 5.41 -2.20 11.66
C VAL A 196 4.14 -1.64 11.05
N HIS A 197 3.23 -2.49 10.57
CA HIS A 197 1.91 -2.04 10.11
C HIS A 197 0.86 -2.33 11.18
N TYR A 198 0.30 -1.28 11.78
CA TYR A 198 -0.62 -1.42 12.91
C TYR A 198 -2.03 -1.88 12.51
N GLY A 199 -2.44 -1.69 11.26
CA GLY A 199 -3.76 -2.10 10.78
C GLY A 199 -4.89 -1.26 11.37
N LEU A 200 -4.64 0.04 11.60
CA LEU A 200 -5.58 0.94 12.24
C LEU A 200 -6.60 1.45 11.21
N PRO A 201 -7.90 1.14 11.36
CA PRO A 201 -8.91 1.65 10.45
C PRO A 201 -9.16 3.14 10.71
N THR A 202 -8.61 4.01 9.88
CA THR A 202 -8.73 5.48 10.01
C THR A 202 -9.93 6.07 9.27
N LEU A 203 -10.48 5.35 8.29
CA LEU A 203 -11.68 5.73 7.55
C LEU A 203 -12.90 4.89 7.98
N GLY A 204 -13.85 5.52 8.68
CA GLY A 204 -15.20 5.00 8.86
C GLY A 204 -15.61 4.53 10.26
N GLU A 205 -14.76 4.60 11.29
CA GLU A 205 -15.21 4.38 12.68
C GLU A 205 -15.70 5.70 13.31
N PRO A 206 -16.87 5.73 13.99
CA PRO A 206 -17.11 6.69 15.05
C PRO A 206 -16.20 6.38 16.23
N ASP A 207 -15.60 7.41 16.84
CA ASP A 207 -14.65 7.33 17.96
C ASP A 207 -14.95 6.19 18.94
N LYS A 208 -14.09 5.17 18.96
CA LYS A 208 -13.93 4.36 20.17
C LYS A 208 -12.98 5.12 21.08
N ALA A 209 -13.53 5.79 22.08
CA ALA A 209 -12.77 6.35 23.18
C ALA A 209 -11.81 5.27 23.74
N PRO A 210 -10.55 5.61 24.03
CA PRO A 210 -9.60 4.66 24.59
C PRO A 210 -10.14 4.16 25.93
N SER A 211 -10.19 2.85 26.08
CA SER A 211 -10.57 2.18 27.32
C SER A 211 -9.58 2.57 28.42
N ALA A 212 -9.94 3.56 29.23
CA ALA A 212 -9.25 3.86 30.46
C ALA A 212 -9.37 2.66 31.40
N SER A 213 -8.23 2.03 31.67
CA SER A 213 -8.06 1.09 32.76
C SER A 213 -8.22 1.83 34.09
N GLY A 214 -9.37 1.68 34.74
CA GLY A 214 -9.62 2.17 36.09
C GLY A 214 -10.91 1.55 36.61
N GLY A 215 -10.80 0.62 37.56
CA GLY A 215 -11.94 -0.13 38.06
C GLY A 215 -12.90 0.73 38.88
N ASP A 216 -14.19 0.44 38.76
CA ASP A 216 -15.03 0.25 39.95
C ASP A 216 -16.28 -0.60 39.62
N THR A 217 -16.76 -1.26 40.64
CA THR A 217 -17.75 -2.33 40.64
C THR A 217 -19.14 -1.72 40.78
N SER A 218 -19.99 -1.79 39.76
CA SER A 218 -21.45 -1.73 39.98
C SER A 218 -22.24 -2.33 38.82
N GLN A 219 -23.15 -3.23 39.19
CA GLN A 219 -24.10 -3.89 38.31
C GLN A 219 -25.07 -2.88 37.73
N GLN A 220 -25.03 -2.65 36.41
CA GLN A 220 -26.16 -2.10 35.67
C GLN A 220 -26.48 -3.00 34.49
N LYS A 221 -27.77 -3.31 34.40
CA LYS A 221 -28.41 -4.16 33.39
C LYS A 221 -27.99 -3.71 31.98
N LYS A 222 -27.35 -4.61 31.22
CA LYS A 222 -27.20 -4.44 29.78
C LYS A 222 -28.57 -4.61 29.13
N GLU A 223 -29.20 -3.50 28.78
CA GLU A 223 -30.22 -3.51 27.73
C GLU A 223 -29.56 -3.93 26.40
N PRO A 224 -30.21 -4.78 25.59
CA PRO A 224 -29.69 -5.13 24.28
C PRO A 224 -29.94 -3.95 23.33
N SER A 225 -28.95 -3.09 23.13
CA SER A 225 -28.98 -2.09 22.07
C SER A 225 -28.80 -2.77 20.70
N GLN A 226 -29.90 -3.27 20.16
CA GLN A 226 -30.03 -3.49 18.73
C GLN A 226 -30.12 -2.12 18.04
N THR A 227 -29.06 -1.66 17.37
CA THR A 227 -29.19 -0.73 16.24
C THR A 227 -28.04 -0.96 15.24
N THR A 228 -28.36 -1.67 14.15
CA THR A 228 -28.09 -1.26 12.75
C THR A 228 -26.76 -0.56 12.40
N ALA A 229 -25.64 -0.89 13.04
CA ALA A 229 -24.33 -0.71 12.42
C ALA A 229 -24.18 -1.78 11.34
N ILE A 230 -24.81 -1.58 10.17
CA ILE A 230 -24.30 -2.20 8.95
C ILE A 230 -22.84 -1.79 8.91
N ASP A 231 -21.97 -2.78 9.07
CA ASP A 231 -20.54 -2.60 9.27
C ASP A 231 -19.99 -1.74 8.13
N LYS A 232 -19.71 -0.46 8.39
CA LYS A 232 -19.22 0.49 7.38
C LYS A 232 -17.99 -0.09 6.68
N ARG A 233 -17.20 -0.92 7.38
CA ARG A 233 -16.06 -1.65 6.84
C ARG A 233 -16.47 -2.65 5.76
N ILE A 234 -17.61 -3.34 5.92
CA ILE A 234 -18.15 -4.22 4.87
C ILE A 234 -18.52 -3.41 3.63
N GLU A 235 -19.13 -2.22 3.77
CA GLU A 235 -19.44 -1.40 2.61
C GLU A 235 -18.16 -0.85 1.93
N VAL A 236 -17.16 -0.42 2.70
CA VAL A 236 -15.84 -0.03 2.17
C VAL A 236 -15.18 -1.16 1.41
N ARG A 237 -15.18 -2.39 1.96
CA ARG A 237 -14.68 -3.59 1.27
C ARG A 237 -15.47 -3.88 -0.01
N ARG A 238 -16.80 -3.79 0.04
CA ARG A 238 -17.67 -4.00 -1.12
C ARG A 238 -17.39 -2.97 -2.22
N GLN A 239 -17.23 -1.70 -1.84
CA GLN A 239 -16.92 -0.61 -2.75
C GLN A 239 -15.52 -0.77 -3.37
N SER A 240 -14.52 -1.11 -2.56
CA SER A 240 -13.15 -1.43 -3.02
C SER A 240 -13.15 -2.54 -4.06
N TYR A 241 -13.94 -3.60 -3.83
CA TYR A 241 -14.09 -4.71 -4.77
C TYR A 241 -14.80 -4.29 -6.07
N ASN A 242 -15.80 -3.41 -6.00
CA ASN A 242 -16.48 -2.87 -7.17
C ASN A 242 -15.56 -1.99 -8.01
N GLU A 243 -14.75 -1.12 -7.38
CA GLU A 243 -13.72 -0.32 -8.04
C GLU A 243 -12.72 -1.22 -8.77
N TYR A 244 -12.21 -2.27 -8.11
CA TYR A 244 -11.30 -3.23 -8.73
C TYR A 244 -11.91 -3.94 -9.94
N LYS A 245 -13.19 -4.32 -9.89
CA LYS A 245 -13.91 -4.87 -11.06
C LYS A 245 -13.98 -3.89 -12.22
N VAL A 246 -14.22 -2.61 -11.96
CA VAL A 246 -14.22 -1.56 -12.99
C VAL A 246 -12.81 -1.42 -13.59
N PHE A 247 -11.79 -1.32 -12.74
CA PHE A 247 -10.39 -1.25 -13.15
C PHE A 247 -10.01 -2.42 -14.07
N LYS A 248 -10.28 -3.68 -13.66
CA LYS A 248 -10.00 -4.87 -14.47
C LYS A 248 -10.68 -4.85 -15.83
N ARG A 249 -11.96 -4.43 -15.89
CA ARG A 249 -12.69 -4.33 -17.17
C ARG A 249 -12.05 -3.30 -18.10
N ARG A 250 -11.64 -2.14 -17.56
CA ARG A 250 -10.99 -1.08 -18.32
C ARG A 250 -9.59 -1.50 -18.77
N TRP A 251 -8.81 -2.14 -17.90
CA TRP A 251 -7.52 -2.74 -18.25
C TRP A 251 -7.66 -3.70 -19.42
N LYS A 252 -8.56 -4.69 -19.29
CA LYS A 252 -8.83 -5.68 -20.35
C LYS A 252 -9.22 -5.01 -21.67
N LYS A 253 -10.13 -4.02 -21.62
CA LYS A 253 -10.53 -3.28 -22.81
C LYS A 253 -9.36 -2.54 -23.44
N ALA A 254 -8.51 -1.88 -22.65
CA ALA A 254 -7.35 -1.15 -23.14
C ALA A 254 -6.37 -2.09 -23.84
N THR A 255 -6.06 -3.23 -23.22
CA THR A 255 -5.17 -4.25 -23.80
C THR A 255 -5.72 -4.91 -25.07
N GLU A 256 -7.05 -5.05 -25.18
CA GLU A 256 -7.70 -5.59 -26.39
C GLU A 256 -7.77 -4.56 -27.53
N SER A 257 -7.82 -3.26 -27.20
CA SER A 257 -7.93 -2.18 -28.18
C SER A 257 -6.60 -1.67 -28.72
N ASP A 258 -5.49 -1.98 -28.05
CA ASP A 258 -4.15 -1.57 -28.47
C ASP A 258 -3.51 -2.67 -29.33
N GLU A 259 -3.59 -2.50 -30.65
CA GLU A 259 -3.05 -3.47 -31.62
C GLU A 259 -1.53 -3.67 -31.50
N CYS A 260 -0.81 -2.70 -30.95
CA CYS A 260 0.65 -2.76 -30.80
C CYS A 260 1.06 -3.33 -29.43
N TRP A 261 0.12 -3.51 -28.51
CA TRP A 261 0.42 -3.98 -27.17
C TRP A 261 0.66 -5.49 -27.15
N THR A 262 1.78 -5.89 -26.57
CA THR A 262 2.09 -7.28 -26.25
C THR A 262 2.20 -7.42 -24.75
N ASP A 263 1.49 -8.38 -24.16
CA ASP A 263 1.57 -8.64 -22.72
C ASP A 263 2.97 -9.16 -22.34
N PRO A 264 3.79 -8.40 -21.59
CA PRO A 264 5.09 -8.89 -21.13
C PRO A 264 4.95 -9.99 -20.06
N TYR A 265 3.78 -10.12 -19.44
CA TYR A 265 3.52 -11.08 -18.37
C TYR A 265 2.24 -11.88 -18.64
N PRO A 266 2.21 -12.67 -19.73
CA PRO A 266 1.03 -13.45 -20.08
C PRO A 266 0.70 -14.39 -18.91
N ASP A 267 -0.45 -14.17 -18.29
CA ASP A 267 -0.91 -14.97 -17.14
C ASP A 267 -1.24 -16.41 -17.61
N GLU A 268 -0.26 -17.31 -17.57
CA GLU A 268 -0.49 -18.74 -17.77
C GLU A 268 -1.45 -19.32 -16.71
N GLN A 269 -1.50 -18.71 -15.51
CA GLN A 269 -2.35 -19.15 -14.40
C GLN A 269 -3.81 -18.64 -14.48
N LEU A 270 -4.10 -17.50 -15.13
CA LEU A 270 -5.49 -17.04 -15.33
C LEU A 270 -6.25 -17.88 -16.36
N LYS A 271 -5.55 -18.65 -17.22
CA LYS A 271 -6.17 -19.63 -18.12
C LYS A 271 -6.88 -20.76 -17.35
N GLN A 272 -6.54 -21.00 -16.07
CA GLN A 272 -7.07 -22.10 -15.27
C GLN A 272 -8.22 -21.73 -14.33
N GLY A 273 -8.80 -20.52 -14.43
CA GLY A 273 -10.04 -20.20 -13.72
C GLY A 273 -9.91 -20.20 -12.19
N ALA A 274 -8.74 -19.87 -11.65
CA ALA A 274 -8.58 -19.70 -10.21
C ALA A 274 -9.47 -18.54 -9.73
N VAL A 275 -10.53 -18.89 -9.02
CA VAL A 275 -11.31 -17.96 -8.21
C VAL A 275 -10.35 -17.37 -7.20
N TRP A 276 -9.97 -16.11 -7.43
CA TRP A 276 -9.26 -15.31 -6.43
C TRP A 276 -10.09 -15.36 -5.14
N PRO A 277 -9.50 -15.74 -4.01
CA PRO A 277 -10.24 -15.72 -2.76
C PRO A 277 -10.75 -14.29 -2.56
N LEU A 278 -12.05 -14.17 -2.27
CA LEU A 278 -12.52 -13.08 -1.46
C LEU A 278 -11.72 -13.19 -0.14
N MET A 279 -10.70 -12.35 0.02
CA MET A 279 -10.06 -12.08 1.30
C MET A 279 -10.80 -10.94 1.96
#